data_AF-A0A962RJI9-F1
#
_entry.id   AF-A0A962RJI9-F1
#
_cell.length_a   1.000
_cell.length_b   1.000
_cell.length_c   1.000
_cell.angle_alpha   90.00
_cell.angle_beta   90.00
_cell.angle_gamma   90.00
#
_symmetry.space_group_name_H-M   'P 1'
#
loop_
_entity.id
_entity.type
_entity.pdbx_description
1 polymer ?
#
loop_
_entity_poly.entity_id
_entity_poly.type
_entity_poly.pdbx_seq_one_letter_code
_entity_poly.pdbx_strand_id
1 'polypeptide(L)'
;MKRFFEYREVRVAPLGWAAAAATISTRSAAEIETAGGRLYGVWPGQIGLARDEGIIMTAWPDAHSARAHGGLAAAHDVLETRAVHYLEATVRPTSDEPPPRQGFYAHRFFELSSTDWPEFLSLSDEAWPSMEAAVQARIHGFWRSLDERGERTRVLLLTQYMDLMAWERSRWWGRPEPGAEDAMRRFRRRAELVDWTRVTICSCP
;
A
#
# COMPACT_ATOMS: atom_id res chain seq x y z
N MET A 1 3.28 14.92 10.98
CA MET A 1 2.86 13.75 10.18
C MET A 1 3.39 13.91 8.76
N LYS A 2 4.11 12.92 8.26
CA LYS A 2 4.57 12.88 6.86
C LYS A 2 3.39 12.48 5.96
N ARG A 3 3.10 13.30 4.95
CA ARG A 3 1.94 13.11 4.05
C ARG A 3 2.31 12.46 2.72
N PHE A 4 3.60 12.47 2.38
CA PHE A 4 4.09 12.00 1.10
C PHE A 4 4.83 10.68 1.29
N PHE A 5 4.71 9.80 0.32
CA PHE A 5 5.29 8.47 0.40
C PHE A 5 5.94 8.11 -0.93
N GLU A 6 7.09 7.43 -0.85
CA GLU A 6 7.63 6.69 -1.97
C GLU A 6 7.23 5.22 -1.79
N TYR A 7 6.64 4.63 -2.81
CA TYR A 7 6.36 3.21 -2.90
C TYR A 7 7.24 2.61 -3.99
N ARG A 8 8.04 1.60 -3.62
CA ARG A 8 9.03 1.00 -4.50
C ARG A 8 8.79 -0.50 -4.62
N GLU A 9 8.72 -0.97 -5.86
CA GLU A 9 8.82 -2.39 -6.16
C GLU A 9 10.28 -2.73 -6.42
N VAL A 10 10.80 -3.73 -5.73
CA VAL A 10 12.20 -4.13 -5.80
C VAL A 10 12.32 -5.61 -6.10
N ARG A 11 13.47 -5.99 -6.67
CA ARG A 11 13.94 -7.37 -6.77
C ARG A 11 15.23 -7.52 -5.98
N VAL A 12 15.41 -8.64 -5.32
CA VAL A 12 16.66 -9.01 -4.63
C VAL A 12 17.27 -10.24 -5.30
N ALA A 13 18.49 -10.61 -4.92
CA ALA A 13 19.04 -11.90 -5.34
C ALA A 13 18.15 -13.06 -4.86
N PRO A 14 18.08 -14.21 -5.56
CA PRO A 14 17.35 -15.38 -5.10
C PRO A 14 17.74 -15.76 -3.66
N LEU A 15 16.74 -15.99 -2.79
CA LEU A 15 16.91 -16.23 -1.34
C LEU A 15 17.52 -15.05 -0.55
N GLY A 16 17.70 -13.88 -1.16
CA GLY A 16 18.35 -12.70 -0.57
C GLY A 16 17.47 -11.84 0.33
N TRP A 17 16.17 -12.15 0.47
CA TRP A 17 15.21 -11.31 1.19
C TRP A 17 15.59 -11.03 2.64
N ALA A 18 16.10 -12.02 3.38
CA ALA A 18 16.49 -11.84 4.78
C ALA A 18 17.63 -10.81 4.92
N ALA A 19 18.66 -10.94 4.08
CA ALA A 19 19.80 -10.01 4.08
C ALA A 19 19.37 -8.61 3.63
N ALA A 20 18.59 -8.52 2.55
CA ALA A 20 18.07 -7.24 2.06
C ALA A 20 17.21 -6.54 3.11
N ALA A 21 16.25 -7.24 3.73
CA ALA A 21 15.37 -6.69 4.76
C ALA A 21 16.15 -6.20 5.99
N ALA A 22 17.22 -6.91 6.38
CA ALA A 22 18.12 -6.47 7.44
C ALA A 22 18.88 -5.18 7.08
N THR A 23 19.47 -5.11 5.88
CA THR A 23 20.15 -3.91 5.38
C THR A 23 19.20 -2.72 5.30
N ILE A 24 17.98 -2.91 4.78
CA ILE A 24 16.98 -1.85 4.64
C ILE A 24 16.52 -1.37 6.02
N SER A 25 16.21 -2.30 6.94
CA SER A 25 15.72 -1.96 8.28
C SER A 25 16.78 -1.32 9.18
N THR A 26 18.05 -1.31 8.77
CA THR A 26 19.16 -0.75 9.56
C THR A 26 19.81 0.43 8.84
N ARG A 27 20.63 0.15 7.83
CA ARG A 27 21.43 1.15 7.11
C ARG A 27 20.55 2.12 6.34
N SER A 28 19.65 1.61 5.49
CA SER A 28 18.76 2.49 4.72
C SER A 28 17.79 3.26 5.63
N ALA A 29 17.26 2.62 6.68
CA ALA A 29 16.40 3.29 7.66
C ALA A 29 17.12 4.50 8.30
N ALA A 30 18.37 4.35 8.73
CA ALA A 30 19.15 5.43 9.31
C ALA A 30 19.45 6.57 8.30
N GLU A 31 19.75 6.24 7.04
CA GLU A 31 19.93 7.24 5.97
C GLU A 31 18.62 8.01 5.71
N ILE A 32 17.50 7.29 5.61
CA ILE A 32 16.17 7.87 5.42
C ILE A 32 15.82 8.81 6.58
N GLU A 33 16.06 8.40 7.83
CA GLU A 33 15.83 9.24 9.01
C GLU A 33 16.71 10.50 9.02
N THR A 34 17.99 10.35 8.64
CA THR A 34 18.92 11.49 8.52
C THR A 34 18.44 12.51 7.49
N ALA A 35 17.81 12.05 6.41
CA ALA A 35 17.18 12.89 5.39
C ALA A 35 15.79 13.43 5.78
N GLY A 36 15.32 13.19 7.01
CA GLY A 36 14.02 13.64 7.51
C GLY A 36 12.83 12.76 7.08
N GLY A 37 13.10 11.62 6.44
CA GLY A 37 12.11 10.61 6.09
C GLY A 37 11.85 9.60 7.20
N ARG A 38 11.11 8.54 6.87
CA ARG A 38 10.93 7.37 7.74
C ARG A 38 10.72 6.12 6.89
N LEU A 39 11.32 5.00 7.27
CA LEU A 39 10.97 3.71 6.70
C LEU A 39 9.56 3.32 7.16
N TYR A 40 8.61 3.26 6.23
CA TYR A 40 7.21 2.96 6.53
C TYR A 40 6.95 1.44 6.49
N GLY A 41 7.58 0.70 5.58
CA GLY A 41 7.48 -0.77 5.59
C GLY A 41 8.35 -1.46 4.56
N VAL A 42 8.58 -2.76 4.80
CA VAL A 42 9.32 -3.69 3.94
C VAL A 42 8.51 -4.98 3.88
N TRP A 43 8.18 -5.42 2.67
CA TRP A 43 7.23 -6.49 2.44
C TRP A 43 7.69 -7.43 1.31
N PRO A 44 8.23 -8.62 1.63
CA PRO A 44 8.46 -9.68 0.65
C PRO A 44 7.15 -10.13 -0.02
N GLY A 45 7.19 -10.31 -1.34
CA GLY A 45 6.05 -10.75 -2.13
C GLY A 45 5.60 -12.18 -1.82
N GLN A 46 4.27 -12.40 -1.84
CA GLN A 46 3.65 -13.73 -1.71
C GLN A 46 2.79 -14.06 -2.92
N ILE A 47 1.92 -13.13 -3.33
CA ILE A 47 1.02 -13.29 -4.50
C ILE A 47 1.10 -12.02 -5.35
N GLY A 48 1.25 -12.19 -6.67
CA GLY A 48 1.29 -11.08 -7.64
C GLY A 48 2.69 -10.48 -7.88
N LEU A 49 3.72 -10.99 -7.21
CA LEU A 49 5.13 -10.69 -7.41
C LEU A 49 5.93 -11.99 -7.53
N ALA A 50 7.10 -11.94 -8.17
CA ALA A 50 8.03 -13.06 -8.14
C ALA A 50 8.56 -13.30 -6.71
N ARG A 51 9.09 -14.50 -6.46
CA ARG A 51 9.61 -14.91 -5.14
C ARG A 51 10.69 -13.96 -4.59
N ASP A 52 11.49 -13.42 -5.49
CA ASP A 52 12.60 -12.51 -5.23
C ASP A 52 12.19 -11.03 -5.35
N GLU A 53 10.88 -10.75 -5.42
CA GLU A 53 10.32 -9.41 -5.51
C GLU A 53 9.50 -9.04 -4.28
N GLY A 54 9.35 -7.74 -4.06
CA GLY A 54 8.71 -7.19 -2.87
C GLY A 54 8.61 -5.68 -2.91
N ILE A 55 8.08 -5.11 -1.83
CA ILE A 55 7.71 -3.70 -1.74
C ILE A 55 8.44 -3.06 -0.58
N ILE A 56 8.92 -1.84 -0.80
CA ILE A 56 9.46 -0.97 0.24
C ILE A 56 8.72 0.35 0.14
N MET A 57 8.32 0.90 1.29
CA MET A 57 7.65 2.19 1.35
C MET A 57 8.33 3.08 2.38
N THR A 58 8.50 4.35 2.02
CA THR A 58 9.09 5.38 2.88
C THR A 58 8.16 6.58 2.95
N ALA A 59 8.11 7.26 4.09
CA ALA A 59 7.29 8.43 4.35
C ALA A 59 8.16 9.69 4.42
N TRP A 60 7.65 10.81 3.91
CA TRP A 60 8.38 12.07 3.71
C TRP A 60 7.53 13.31 4.05
N PRO A 61 8.17 14.40 4.53
CA PRO A 61 7.47 15.64 4.87
C PRO A 61 6.83 16.31 3.65
N ASP A 62 7.46 16.20 2.49
CA ASP A 62 7.03 16.81 1.23
C ASP A 62 7.40 15.93 0.01
N ALA A 63 6.79 16.24 -1.14
CA ALA A 63 6.97 15.48 -2.37
C ALA A 63 8.34 15.67 -3.03
N HIS A 64 9.06 16.74 -2.70
CA HIS A 64 10.43 16.96 -3.20
C HIS A 64 11.40 16.05 -2.45
N SER A 65 11.32 16.03 -1.11
CA SER A 65 12.08 15.13 -0.24
C SER A 65 11.86 13.66 -0.62
N ALA A 66 10.62 13.26 -0.90
CA ALA A 66 10.32 11.90 -1.37
C ALA A 66 11.07 11.53 -2.65
N ARG A 67 11.16 12.46 -3.62
CA ARG A 67 11.86 12.24 -4.90
C ARG A 67 13.37 12.29 -4.76
N ALA A 68 13.88 13.22 -3.95
CA ALA A 68 15.31 13.45 -3.77
C ALA A 68 15.97 12.37 -2.90
N HIS A 69 15.25 11.86 -1.90
CA HIS A 69 15.80 11.03 -0.83
C HIS A 69 15.10 9.67 -0.64
N GLY A 70 13.99 9.40 -1.36
CA GLY A 70 13.26 8.13 -1.29
C GLY A 70 14.08 6.89 -1.66
N GLY A 71 15.19 7.08 -2.38
CA GLY A 71 16.10 6.01 -2.78
C GLY A 71 16.69 5.20 -1.63
N LEU A 72 17.07 3.95 -1.93
CA LEU A 72 17.69 3.01 -0.99
C LEU A 72 19.18 2.90 -1.26
N ALA A 73 19.91 4.03 -1.19
CA ALA A 73 21.32 4.11 -1.55
C ALA A 73 22.16 3.08 -0.77
N ALA A 74 21.96 2.93 0.54
CA ALA A 74 22.63 1.90 1.34
C ALA A 74 22.41 0.44 0.91
N ALA A 75 21.39 0.15 0.11
CA ALA A 75 20.99 -1.21 -0.26
C ALA A 75 21.08 -1.48 -1.78
N HIS A 76 21.64 -0.55 -2.57
CA HIS A 76 21.71 -0.65 -4.03
C HIS A 76 22.47 -1.88 -4.54
N ASP A 77 23.33 -2.47 -3.71
CA ASP A 77 24.11 -3.68 -3.99
C ASP A 77 23.31 -4.97 -3.77
N VAL A 78 22.25 -4.91 -2.96
CA VAL A 78 21.41 -6.07 -2.60
C VAL A 78 20.00 -6.03 -3.19
N LEU A 79 19.64 -4.93 -3.89
CA LEU A 79 18.35 -4.80 -4.57
C LEU A 79 18.45 -4.06 -5.91
N GLU A 80 17.55 -4.43 -6.81
CA GLU A 80 17.25 -3.74 -8.06
C GLU A 80 15.87 -3.09 -7.94
N THR A 81 15.73 -1.84 -8.38
CA THR A 81 14.42 -1.17 -8.43
C THR A 81 13.69 -1.53 -9.72
N ARG A 82 12.44 -1.98 -9.60
CA ARG A 82 11.55 -2.30 -10.72
C ARG A 82 10.58 -1.17 -11.05
N ALA A 83 10.01 -0.55 -10.02
CA ALA A 83 9.10 0.58 -10.17
C ALA A 83 9.17 1.49 -8.95
N VAL A 84 8.87 2.77 -9.16
CA VAL A 84 8.73 3.78 -8.10
C VAL A 84 7.44 4.55 -8.36
N HIS A 85 6.67 4.74 -7.29
CA HIS A 85 5.45 5.54 -7.29
C HIS A 85 5.53 6.57 -6.17
N TYR A 86 5.21 7.83 -6.49
CA TYR A 86 5.07 8.87 -5.47
C TYR A 86 3.60 9.04 -5.12
N LEU A 87 3.33 9.12 -3.82
CA LEU A 87 2.01 8.97 -3.26
C LEU A 87 1.73 10.07 -2.23
N GLU A 88 0.52 10.59 -2.18
CA GLU A 88 0.04 11.51 -1.14
C GLU A 88 -1.07 10.85 -0.33
N ALA A 89 -0.96 10.90 0.99
CA ALA A 89 -1.96 10.40 1.93
C ALA A 89 -3.28 11.19 1.80
N THR A 90 -4.39 10.46 1.91
CA THR A 90 -5.75 11.01 1.80
C THR A 90 -6.43 11.02 3.16
N VAL A 91 -7.56 10.33 3.32
CA VAL A 91 -8.26 10.12 4.60
C VAL A 91 -7.49 9.17 5.54
N ARG A 92 -6.63 8.32 4.99
CA ARG A 92 -5.68 7.46 5.71
C ARG A 92 -4.35 7.43 4.94
N PRO A 93 -3.19 7.20 5.58
CA PRO A 93 -3.01 7.10 7.02
C PRO A 93 -3.18 8.45 7.71
N THR A 94 -3.60 8.43 8.98
CA THR A 94 -3.70 9.62 9.86
C THR A 94 -2.45 9.83 10.71
N SER A 95 -1.45 8.95 10.59
CA SER A 95 -0.11 9.07 11.18
C SER A 95 0.95 8.50 10.22
N ASP A 96 2.23 8.85 10.42
CA ASP A 96 3.35 8.22 9.72
C ASP A 96 3.98 7.09 10.54
N GLU A 97 3.22 6.48 11.46
CA GLU A 97 3.66 5.29 12.18
C GLU A 97 3.62 4.06 11.25
N PRO A 98 4.72 3.29 11.16
CA PRO A 98 4.75 2.05 10.40
C PRO A 98 3.66 1.08 10.88
N PRO A 99 2.98 0.37 9.96
CA PRO A 99 2.01 -0.64 10.36
C PRO A 99 2.70 -1.83 11.07
N PRO A 100 2.00 -2.57 11.94
CA PRO A 100 2.60 -3.65 12.74
C PRO A 100 3.19 -4.77 11.87
N ARG A 101 4.37 -5.30 12.23
CA ARG A 101 5.02 -6.38 11.46
C ARG A 101 4.39 -7.76 11.73
N GLN A 102 3.13 -7.94 11.36
CA GLN A 102 2.39 -9.18 11.52
C GLN A 102 1.34 -9.37 10.40
N GLY A 103 1.01 -10.62 10.10
CA GLY A 103 -0.02 -10.96 9.11
C GLY A 103 0.40 -10.67 7.67
N PHE A 104 -0.61 -10.50 6.82
CA PHE A 104 -0.47 -10.28 5.38
C PHE A 104 -0.97 -8.90 4.99
N TYR A 105 -0.32 -8.31 3.99
CA TYR A 105 -0.61 -6.98 3.49
C TYR A 105 -1.05 -7.06 2.04
N ALA A 106 -2.27 -6.61 1.77
CA ALA A 106 -2.76 -6.39 0.43
C ALA A 106 -2.43 -4.96 0.00
N HIS A 107 -1.56 -4.85 -1.00
CA HIS A 107 -1.25 -3.61 -1.71
C HIS A 107 -2.10 -3.61 -2.96
N ARG A 108 -3.18 -2.82 -2.95
CA ARG A 108 -4.13 -2.78 -4.06
C ARG A 108 -4.08 -1.44 -4.76
N PHE A 109 -3.67 -1.46 -6.02
CA PHE A 109 -3.83 -0.32 -6.89
C PHE A 109 -5.20 -0.33 -7.57
N PHE A 110 -5.74 0.87 -7.77
CA PHE A 110 -6.90 1.17 -8.58
C PHE A 110 -6.56 2.27 -9.56
N GLU A 111 -7.16 2.20 -10.74
CA GLU A 111 -7.25 3.33 -11.67
C GLU A 111 -8.71 3.60 -12.01
N LEU A 112 -9.02 4.89 -12.06
CA LEU A 112 -10.35 5.43 -12.33
C LEU A 112 -10.22 6.79 -13.03
N SER A 113 -11.33 7.29 -13.57
CA SER A 113 -11.41 8.68 -14.00
C SER A 113 -11.10 9.64 -12.85
N SER A 114 -10.37 10.72 -13.13
CA SER A 114 -10.11 11.78 -12.15
C SER A 114 -11.38 12.52 -11.72
N THR A 115 -12.44 12.51 -12.54
CA THR A 115 -13.75 13.07 -12.18
C THR A 115 -14.45 12.26 -11.09
N ASP A 116 -14.20 10.95 -11.05
CA ASP A 116 -14.87 10.02 -10.13
C ASP A 116 -14.13 9.88 -8.80
N TRP A 117 -12.93 10.47 -8.71
CA TRP A 117 -12.08 10.42 -7.52
C TRP A 117 -12.80 10.86 -6.23
N PRO A 118 -13.51 11.99 -6.17
CA PRO A 118 -14.20 12.40 -4.95
C PRO A 118 -15.25 11.38 -4.48
N GLU A 119 -16.02 10.79 -5.40
CA GLU A 119 -17.00 9.75 -5.10
C GLU A 119 -16.30 8.48 -4.59
N PHE A 120 -15.27 8.02 -5.30
CA PHE A 120 -14.50 6.83 -4.93
C PHE A 120 -13.88 6.92 -3.54
N LEU A 121 -13.37 8.11 -3.17
CA LEU A 121 -12.81 8.39 -1.85
C LEU A 121 -13.88 8.27 -0.75
N SER A 122 -15.02 8.96 -0.91
CA SER A 122 -16.13 8.91 0.06
C SER A 122 -16.69 7.50 0.23
N LEU A 123 -16.95 6.81 -0.89
CA LEU A 123 -17.44 5.42 -0.85
C LEU A 123 -16.48 4.47 -0.14
N SER A 124 -15.17 4.70 -0.29
CA SER A 124 -14.16 3.86 0.38
C SER A 124 -14.13 4.13 1.88
N ASP A 125 -14.04 5.40 2.28
CA ASP A 125 -13.94 5.79 3.69
C ASP A 125 -15.17 5.34 4.49
N GLU A 126 -16.37 5.55 3.95
CA GLU A 126 -17.63 5.15 4.59
C GLU A 126 -17.79 3.63 4.72
N ALA A 127 -17.17 2.85 3.84
CA ALA A 127 -17.35 1.40 3.82
C ALA A 127 -16.35 0.66 4.73
N TRP A 128 -15.20 1.27 5.05
CA TRP A 128 -14.15 0.59 5.81
C TRP A 128 -14.54 0.20 7.24
N PRO A 129 -15.23 1.02 8.06
CA PRO A 129 -15.55 0.63 9.44
C PRO A 129 -16.34 -0.69 9.51
N SER A 130 -17.31 -0.88 8.62
CA SER A 130 -18.10 -2.13 8.54
C SER A 130 -17.24 -3.31 8.06
N MET A 131 -16.35 -3.07 7.09
CA MET A 131 -15.46 -4.11 6.57
C MET A 131 -14.41 -4.56 7.58
N GLU A 132 -13.74 -3.62 8.24
CA GLU A 132 -12.73 -3.89 9.28
C GLU A 132 -13.33 -4.73 10.41
N ALA A 133 -14.56 -4.42 10.82
CA ALA A 133 -15.30 -5.19 11.83
C ALA A 133 -15.66 -6.61 11.36
N ALA A 134 -16.13 -6.78 10.12
CA ALA A 134 -16.62 -8.06 9.60
C ALA A 134 -15.51 -9.09 9.33
N VAL A 135 -14.35 -8.66 8.83
CA VAL A 135 -13.29 -9.57 8.35
C VAL A 135 -11.97 -9.47 9.11
N GLN A 136 -11.96 -8.77 10.26
CA GLN A 136 -10.77 -8.54 11.08
C GLN A 136 -9.59 -8.00 10.26
N ALA A 137 -9.90 -7.12 9.32
CA ALA A 137 -8.93 -6.43 8.50
C ALA A 137 -8.65 -5.03 9.07
N ARG A 138 -7.52 -4.44 8.68
CA ARG A 138 -7.18 -3.06 9.03
C ARG A 138 -6.69 -2.29 7.82
N ILE A 139 -7.32 -1.18 7.51
CA ILE A 139 -6.86 -0.25 6.47
C ILE A 139 -5.82 0.68 7.08
N HIS A 140 -4.57 0.48 6.68
CA HIS A 140 -3.44 1.27 7.17
C HIS A 140 -3.23 2.54 6.37
N GLY A 141 -3.58 2.54 5.09
CA GLY A 141 -3.50 3.77 4.33
C GLY A 141 -4.15 3.72 2.96
N PHE A 142 -4.39 4.92 2.45
CA PHE A 142 -5.05 5.15 1.19
C PHE A 142 -4.43 6.39 0.54
N TRP A 143 -3.71 6.18 -0.55
CA TRP A 143 -2.91 7.25 -1.15
C TRP A 143 -3.32 7.48 -2.58
N ARG A 144 -3.36 8.76 -2.97
CA ARG A 144 -3.44 9.15 -4.38
C ARG A 144 -2.04 9.22 -4.96
N SER A 145 -1.84 8.68 -6.15
CA SER A 145 -0.58 8.79 -6.87
C SER A 145 -0.36 10.22 -7.38
N LEU A 146 0.88 10.68 -7.28
CA LEU A 146 1.39 11.94 -7.83
C LEU A 146 2.02 11.76 -9.22
N ASP A 147 2.01 10.53 -9.75
CA ASP A 147 2.52 10.24 -11.09
C ASP A 147 1.54 10.77 -12.14
N GLU A 148 2.04 11.35 -13.23
CA GLU A 148 1.21 11.89 -14.31
C GLU A 148 0.45 10.78 -15.04
N ARG A 149 -0.87 10.93 -15.17
CA ARG A 149 -1.78 9.94 -15.78
C ARG A 149 -2.89 10.54 -16.64
N GLY A 150 -2.69 11.76 -17.14
CA GLY A 150 -3.71 12.49 -17.90
C GLY A 150 -5.00 12.63 -17.10
N GLU A 151 -6.12 12.22 -17.69
CA GLU A 151 -7.45 12.30 -17.05
C GLU A 151 -7.73 11.17 -16.04
N ARG A 152 -6.79 10.25 -15.83
CA ARG A 152 -6.94 9.14 -14.87
C ARG A 152 -6.25 9.46 -13.55
N THR A 153 -6.79 8.91 -12.47
CA THR A 153 -6.18 8.93 -11.14
C THR A 153 -5.83 7.50 -10.75
N ARG A 154 -4.62 7.30 -10.22
CA ARG A 154 -4.21 6.03 -9.61
C ARG A 154 -4.21 6.16 -8.09
N VAL A 155 -4.67 5.12 -7.41
CA VAL A 155 -4.83 5.11 -5.96
C VAL A 155 -4.26 3.80 -5.40
N LEU A 156 -3.55 3.87 -4.28
CA LEU A 156 -3.06 2.72 -3.53
C LEU A 156 -3.89 2.56 -2.25
N LEU A 157 -4.38 1.35 -1.98
CA LEU A 157 -4.94 0.93 -0.71
C LEU A 157 -4.02 -0.11 -0.06
N LEU A 158 -3.67 0.10 1.21
CA LEU A 158 -2.96 -0.87 2.03
C LEU A 158 -3.89 -1.45 3.10
N THR A 159 -4.13 -2.76 3.03
CA THR A 159 -4.98 -3.48 3.98
C THR A 159 -4.20 -4.62 4.62
N GLN A 160 -4.19 -4.68 5.95
CA GLN A 160 -3.65 -5.81 6.70
C GLN A 160 -4.76 -6.83 6.98
N TYR A 161 -4.41 -8.10 6.85
CA TYR A 161 -5.20 -9.27 7.23
C TYR A 161 -4.38 -10.17 8.14
N MET A 162 -5.03 -10.87 9.08
CA MET A 162 -4.33 -11.82 9.95
C MET A 162 -3.73 -13.00 9.18
N ASP A 163 -4.46 -13.52 8.20
CA ASP A 163 -4.04 -14.64 7.36
C ASP A 163 -4.64 -14.53 5.95
N LEU A 164 -4.18 -15.40 5.03
CA LEU A 164 -4.68 -15.44 3.65
C LEU A 164 -6.14 -15.88 3.56
N MET A 165 -6.64 -16.64 4.53
CA MET A 165 -8.05 -17.02 4.56
C MET A 165 -8.89 -15.77 4.79
N ALA A 166 -8.58 -14.95 5.79
CA ALA A 166 -9.22 -13.66 6.08
C ALA A 166 -9.19 -12.72 4.87
N TRP A 167 -8.09 -12.71 4.11
CA TRP A 167 -8.03 -11.99 2.84
C TRP A 167 -9.03 -12.53 1.81
N GLU A 168 -9.05 -13.84 1.57
CA GLU A 168 -10.04 -14.48 0.68
C GLU A 168 -11.47 -14.21 1.16
N ARG A 169 -11.69 -14.20 2.47
CA ARG A 169 -12.96 -13.89 3.11
C ARG A 169 -13.47 -12.49 2.78
N SER A 170 -12.56 -11.51 2.76
CA SER A 170 -12.93 -10.14 2.44
C SER A 170 -13.47 -9.96 1.01
N ARG A 171 -13.36 -10.98 0.16
CA ARG A 171 -13.80 -10.97 -1.23
C ARG A 171 -15.24 -11.46 -1.39
N TRP A 172 -15.98 -11.73 -0.31
CA TRP A 172 -17.36 -12.20 -0.41
C TRP A 172 -18.37 -11.13 -0.78
N TRP A 173 -18.58 -11.02 -2.08
CA TRP A 173 -19.67 -10.29 -2.70
C TRP A 173 -21.01 -11.05 -2.71
N GLY A 174 -21.00 -12.33 -2.32
CA GLY A 174 -22.12 -13.26 -2.52
C GLY A 174 -22.89 -13.68 -1.27
N ARG A 175 -22.47 -13.27 -0.07
CA ARG A 175 -23.16 -13.60 1.20
C ARG A 175 -23.12 -12.38 2.14
N PRO A 176 -24.04 -11.41 1.98
CA PRO A 176 -24.16 -10.30 2.92
C PRO A 176 -24.38 -10.85 4.33
N GLU A 177 -23.59 -10.39 5.29
CA GLU A 177 -24.00 -10.47 6.69
C GLU A 177 -25.22 -9.55 6.87
N PRO A 178 -26.24 -9.93 7.66
CA PRO A 178 -27.38 -9.05 7.95
C PRO A 178 -26.90 -7.69 8.47
N GLY A 179 -27.34 -6.59 7.85
CA GLY A 179 -26.91 -5.23 8.20
C GLY A 179 -25.71 -4.69 7.41
N ALA A 180 -25.15 -5.46 6.47
CA ALA A 180 -24.04 -5.03 5.61
C ALA A 180 -24.48 -4.46 4.25
N GLU A 181 -25.79 -4.31 4.00
CA GLU A 181 -26.35 -3.96 2.68
C GLU A 181 -25.81 -2.64 2.14
N ASP A 182 -25.69 -1.64 3.00
CA ASP A 182 -25.20 -0.31 2.64
C ASP A 182 -23.71 -0.32 2.28
N ALA A 183 -22.90 -1.02 3.07
CA ALA A 183 -21.47 -1.20 2.77
C ALA A 183 -21.28 -1.95 1.44
N MET A 184 -22.10 -2.98 1.18
CA MET A 184 -22.08 -3.71 -0.08
C MET A 184 -22.48 -2.85 -1.27
N ARG A 185 -23.52 -2.02 -1.14
CA ARG A 185 -23.93 -1.08 -2.18
C ARG A 185 -22.80 -0.10 -2.50
N ARG A 186 -22.14 0.46 -1.49
CA ARG A 186 -20.97 1.34 -1.68
C ARG A 186 -19.83 0.63 -2.38
N PHE A 187 -19.51 -0.59 -1.98
CA PHE A 187 -18.42 -1.35 -2.59
C PHE A 187 -18.72 -1.77 -4.04
N ARG A 188 -19.99 -2.07 -4.38
CA ARG A 188 -20.42 -2.30 -5.76
C ARG A 188 -20.27 -1.05 -6.61
N ARG A 189 -20.79 0.09 -6.12
CA ARG A 189 -20.63 1.38 -6.79
C ARG A 189 -19.15 1.72 -6.99
N ARG A 190 -18.34 1.51 -5.96
CA ARG A 190 -16.88 1.68 -6.04
C ARG A 190 -16.26 0.82 -7.15
N ALA A 191 -16.71 -0.42 -7.33
CA ALA A 191 -16.20 -1.31 -8.38
C ALA A 191 -16.59 -0.85 -9.79
N GLU A 192 -17.77 -0.22 -9.95
CA GLU A 192 -18.22 0.35 -11.24
C GLU A 192 -17.37 1.55 -11.69
N LEU A 193 -16.76 2.29 -10.74
CA LEU A 193 -15.89 3.44 -11.02
C LEU A 193 -14.46 3.04 -11.44
N VAL A 194 -14.09 1.77 -11.29
CA VAL A 194 -12.70 1.31 -11.47
C VAL A 194 -12.51 0.73 -12.87
N ASP A 195 -11.62 1.35 -13.65
CA ASP A 195 -11.23 0.83 -14.97
C ASP A 195 -10.21 -0.29 -14.86
N TRP A 196 -9.34 -0.24 -13.85
CA TRP A 196 -8.26 -1.21 -13.66
C TRP A 196 -7.91 -1.39 -12.18
N THR A 197 -7.56 -2.62 -11.80
CA THR A 197 -7.05 -2.90 -10.46
C THR A 197 -5.99 -3.99 -10.50
N ARG A 198 -4.98 -3.86 -9.63
CA ARG A 198 -4.01 -4.91 -9.33
C ARG A 198 -3.90 -5.05 -7.84
N VAL A 199 -3.85 -6.28 -7.35
CA VAL A 199 -3.56 -6.59 -5.96
C VAL A 199 -2.30 -7.42 -5.87
N THR A 200 -1.41 -7.01 -4.98
CA THR A 200 -0.25 -7.79 -4.55
C THR A 200 -0.45 -8.13 -3.09
N ILE A 201 -0.21 -9.38 -2.71
CA ILE A 201 -0.19 -9.82 -1.31
C ILE A 201 1.25 -10.03 -0.90
N CYS A 202 1.62 -9.44 0.23
CA CYS A 202 2.93 -9.60 0.83
C CYS A 202 2.81 -10.03 2.28
N SER A 203 3.89 -10.55 2.83
CA SER A 203 4.05 -10.78 4.27
C SER A 203 4.99 -9.72 4.85
N CYS A 204 5.05 -9.63 6.18
CA CYS A 204 6.23 -9.03 6.81
C CYS A 204 7.35 -10.07 6.92
N PRO A 205 8.63 -9.65 6.80
CA PRO A 205 9.77 -10.50 7.10
C PRO A 205 9.91 -10.80 8.60
#